data_AF-A0A8S3FBZ3-F1
#
_entry.id   AF-A0A8S3FBZ3-F1
#
_cell.length_a   1.000
_cell.length_b   1.000
_cell.length_c   1.000
_cell.angle_alpha   90.00
_cell.angle_beta   90.00
_cell.angle_gamma   90.00
#
_symmetry.space_group_name_H-M   'P 1'
#
loop_
_entity.id
_entity.type
_entity.pdbx_description
1 polymer ?
#
loop_
_entity_poly.entity_id
_entity_poly.type
_entity_poly.pdbx_seq_one_letter_code
_entity_poly.pdbx_strand_id
1 'polypeptide(L)'
;MSRAIQRLMKDYRKAEQLVGRSSNEPFSDFANTATFTTQTYAQQMAQIRRDPDLTQDEKKYLVAVERGDMATTRRYLDVSAKGSSTLANNDISIAPINVNCLDPLGRSALLIAIEYENIEMIELLLNYNVDTGEAILRAIDEEFVE
;
A
#
# COMPACT_ATOMS: atom_id res chain seq x y z
N MET A 1 20.76 2.01 -31.91
CA MET A 1 20.02 3.12 -31.25
C MET A 1 19.13 3.81 -32.27
N SER A 2 17.87 4.09 -31.93
CA SER A 2 16.89 4.71 -32.85
C SER A 2 17.21 6.19 -33.12
N ARG A 3 16.94 6.67 -34.34
CA ARG A 3 17.14 8.08 -34.75
C ARG A 3 16.36 9.08 -33.88
N ALA A 4 15.25 8.64 -33.27
CA ALA A 4 14.48 9.44 -32.31
C ALA A 4 15.29 9.74 -31.04
N ILE A 5 16.03 8.75 -30.53
CA ILE A 5 16.86 8.87 -29.33
C ILE A 5 18.04 9.81 -29.58
N GLN A 6 18.62 9.79 -30.79
CA GLN A 6 19.71 10.70 -31.16
C GLN A 6 19.27 12.17 -31.23
N ARG A 7 18.04 12.44 -31.70
CA ARG A 7 17.48 13.80 -31.68
C ARG A 7 17.22 14.28 -30.26
N LEU A 8 16.60 13.43 -29.44
CA LEU A 8 16.26 13.76 -28.05
C LEU A 8 17.51 14.06 -27.21
N MET A 9 18.59 13.28 -27.38
CA MET A 9 19.87 13.56 -26.70
C MET A 9 20.53 14.87 -27.17
N LYS A 10 20.36 15.24 -28.45
CA LYS A 10 20.90 16.50 -28.97
C LYS A 10 20.17 17.71 -28.39
N ASP A 11 18.86 17.60 -28.23
CA ASP A 11 18.03 18.66 -27.65
C ASP A 11 18.30 18.80 -26.15
N TYR A 12 18.48 17.68 -25.43
CA TYR A 12 18.83 17.66 -24.01
C TYR A 12 20.19 18.34 -23.74
N ARG A 13 21.22 18.00 -24.52
CA ARG A 13 22.56 18.61 -24.40
C ARG A 13 22.55 20.12 -24.67
N LYS A 14 21.69 20.57 -25.58
CA LYS A 14 21.53 22.00 -25.88
C LYS A 14 20.81 22.73 -24.73
N ALA A 15 19.85 22.07 -24.08
CA ALA A 15 19.18 22.60 -22.90
C ALA A 15 20.15 22.71 -21.69
N GLU A 16 21.05 21.75 -21.51
CA GLU A 16 22.07 21.79 -20.45
C GLU A 16 23.04 22.97 -20.61
N GLN A 17 23.43 23.32 -21.83
CA GLN A 17 24.29 24.49 -22.09
C GLN A 17 23.62 25.82 -21.73
N LEU A 18 22.29 25.90 -21.75
CA LEU A 18 21.54 27.10 -21.37
C LEU A 18 21.36 27.23 -19.85
N VAL A 19 21.43 26.12 -19.10
CA VAL A 19 21.16 26.09 -17.65
C VAL A 19 22.41 26.37 -16.80
N GLY A 20 23.59 26.48 -17.40
CA GLY A 20 24.76 27.09 -16.75
C GLY A 20 25.10 26.53 -15.36
N ARG A 21 24.93 25.22 -15.14
CA ARG A 21 25.44 24.55 -13.93
C ARG A 21 26.76 23.86 -14.24
N SER A 22 27.80 24.40 -13.62
CA SER A 22 29.14 23.86 -13.57
C SER A 22 29.20 22.53 -12.80
N SER A 23 30.18 21.72 -13.21
CA SER A 23 30.89 20.66 -12.50
C SER A 23 30.36 19.22 -12.57
N ASN A 24 31.28 18.39 -13.10
CA ASN A 24 31.46 16.93 -12.99
C ASN A 24 30.78 16.06 -14.05
N GLU A 25 31.54 15.77 -15.10
CA GLU A 25 31.31 14.70 -16.08
C GLU A 25 31.59 13.32 -15.46
N PRO A 26 30.64 12.36 -15.52
CA PRO A 26 30.95 10.94 -15.40
C PRO A 26 30.54 10.23 -16.70
N PHE A 27 31.04 10.71 -17.85
CA PHE A 27 30.69 10.17 -19.17
C PHE A 27 31.67 9.10 -19.70
N SER A 28 32.38 8.37 -18.82
CA SER A 28 33.23 7.23 -19.21
C SER A 28 32.55 5.85 -19.14
N ASP A 29 31.37 5.72 -18.51
CA ASP A 29 30.79 4.41 -18.15
C ASP A 29 29.53 4.03 -18.94
N PHE A 30 29.36 4.59 -20.15
CA PHE A 30 28.12 4.51 -20.95
C PHE A 30 27.61 3.10 -21.32
N ALA A 31 28.46 2.07 -21.25
CA ALA A 31 28.04 0.70 -21.47
C ALA A 31 27.40 0.05 -20.22
N ASN A 32 27.75 0.51 -19.02
CA ASN A 32 27.24 -0.02 -17.76
C ASN A 32 26.06 0.79 -17.22
N THR A 33 25.98 2.09 -17.51
CA THR A 33 24.89 2.96 -17.01
C THR A 33 23.53 2.64 -17.64
N ALA A 34 23.50 2.19 -18.90
CA ALA A 34 22.25 1.83 -19.56
C ALA A 34 21.60 0.58 -18.94
N THR A 35 22.38 -0.44 -18.59
CA THR A 35 21.88 -1.60 -17.85
C THR A 35 21.56 -1.25 -16.41
N PHE A 36 22.40 -0.44 -15.74
CA PHE A 36 22.17 -0.04 -14.35
C PHE A 36 20.89 0.80 -14.21
N THR A 37 20.65 1.77 -15.09
CA THR A 37 19.43 2.59 -15.04
C THR A 37 18.19 1.77 -15.37
N THR A 38 18.20 0.94 -16.42
CA THR A 38 17.03 0.12 -16.77
C THR A 38 16.72 -0.92 -15.68
N GLN A 39 17.75 -1.52 -15.07
CA GLN A 39 17.61 -2.48 -13.98
C GLN A 39 17.20 -1.80 -12.67
N THR A 40 17.68 -0.58 -12.39
CA THR A 40 17.27 0.22 -11.22
C THR A 40 15.84 0.74 -11.39
N TYR A 41 15.44 1.18 -12.59
CA TYR A 41 14.05 1.53 -12.88
C TYR A 41 13.15 0.30 -12.83
N ALA A 42 13.57 -0.86 -13.35
CA ALA A 42 12.82 -2.11 -13.19
C ALA A 42 12.72 -2.56 -11.73
N GLN A 43 13.78 -2.39 -10.93
CA GLN A 43 13.78 -2.63 -9.48
C GLN A 43 12.92 -1.62 -8.72
N GLN A 44 12.93 -0.34 -9.10
CA GLN A 44 12.04 0.70 -8.53
C GLN A 44 10.59 0.44 -8.92
N MET A 45 10.31 0.03 -10.15
CA MET A 45 8.97 -0.35 -10.61
C MET A 45 8.50 -1.65 -9.96
N ALA A 46 9.41 -2.57 -9.60
CA ALA A 46 9.11 -3.75 -8.79
C ALA A 46 8.84 -3.40 -7.31
N GLN A 47 9.33 -2.26 -6.82
CA GLN A 47 9.01 -1.76 -5.48
C GLN A 47 7.65 -1.06 -5.40
N ILE A 48 7.00 -0.76 -6.52
CA ILE A 48 5.64 -0.18 -6.56
C ILE A 48 4.56 -1.24 -6.19
N ARG A 49 4.95 -2.51 -6.03
CA ARG A 49 4.09 -3.59 -5.50
C ARG A 49 4.68 -4.27 -4.27
N ARG A 50 5.46 -3.56 -3.46
CA ARG A 50 5.64 -3.99 -2.08
C ARG A 50 4.51 -3.38 -1.29
N ASP A 51 3.49 -4.20 -1.02
CA ASP A 51 2.57 -3.90 0.07
C ASP A 51 3.42 -3.53 1.29
N PRO A 52 3.12 -2.42 1.99
CA PRO A 52 3.86 -2.02 3.18
C PRO A 52 3.90 -3.22 4.12
N ASP A 53 5.09 -3.57 4.63
CA ASP A 53 5.25 -4.70 5.55
C ASP A 53 4.27 -4.52 6.70
N LEU A 54 3.21 -5.33 6.71
CA LEU A 54 2.17 -5.25 7.71
C LEU A 54 2.80 -5.42 9.09
N THR A 55 2.50 -4.49 9.99
CA THR A 55 2.95 -4.59 11.38
C THR A 55 2.38 -5.84 12.03
N GLN A 56 3.03 -6.33 13.08
CA GLN A 56 2.59 -7.55 13.75
C GLN A 56 1.17 -7.42 14.32
N ASP A 57 0.75 -6.22 14.70
CA ASP A 57 -0.59 -5.96 15.24
C ASP A 57 -1.65 -5.85 14.14
N GLU A 58 -1.32 -5.30 12.97
CA GLU A 58 -2.21 -5.35 11.78
C GLU A 58 -2.46 -6.78 11.32
N LYS A 59 -1.43 -7.64 11.35
CA LYS A 59 -1.59 -9.08 11.05
C LYS A 59 -2.55 -9.76 12.02
N LYS A 60 -2.41 -9.47 13.33
CA LYS A 60 -3.32 -10.02 14.35
C LYS A 60 -4.74 -9.50 14.17
N TYR A 61 -4.90 -8.24 13.80
CA TYR A 61 -6.20 -7.65 13.49
C TYR A 61 -6.88 -8.36 12.31
N LEU A 62 -6.19 -8.53 11.18
CA LEU A 62 -6.76 -9.25 10.03
C LEU A 62 -7.12 -10.70 10.35
N VAL A 63 -6.27 -11.41 11.10
CA VAL A 63 -6.55 -12.79 11.55
C VAL A 63 -7.72 -12.84 12.54
N ALA A 64 -7.91 -11.83 13.38
CA ALA A 64 -9.06 -11.74 14.27
C ALA A 64 -10.37 -11.56 13.48
N VAL A 65 -10.33 -10.73 12.43
CA VAL A 65 -11.46 -10.54 11.50
C VAL A 65 -11.80 -11.84 10.76
N GLU A 66 -10.79 -12.51 10.20
CA GLU A 66 -10.95 -13.81 9.53
C GLU A 66 -11.55 -14.89 10.43
N ARG A 67 -11.18 -14.91 11.72
CA ARG A 67 -11.72 -15.86 12.70
C ARG A 67 -13.09 -15.46 13.26
N GLY A 68 -13.57 -14.25 12.97
CA GLY A 68 -14.81 -13.71 13.54
C GLY A 68 -14.70 -13.28 15.01
N ASP A 69 -13.49 -12.99 15.52
CA ASP A 69 -13.32 -12.52 16.91
C ASP A 69 -13.67 -11.04 17.05
N MET A 70 -14.95 -10.78 17.30
CA MET A 70 -15.52 -9.44 17.47
C MET A 70 -14.91 -8.65 18.64
N ALA A 71 -14.58 -9.33 19.73
CA ALA A 71 -14.09 -8.67 20.95
C ALA A 71 -12.69 -8.10 20.71
N THR A 72 -11.82 -8.89 20.08
CA THR A 72 -10.47 -8.47 19.74
C THR A 72 -10.47 -7.41 18.64
N THR A 73 -11.26 -7.59 17.58
CA THR A 73 -11.38 -6.61 16.49
C THR A 73 -11.87 -5.25 17.00
N ARG A 74 -12.90 -5.22 17.86
CA ARG A 74 -13.38 -3.97 18.46
C ARG A 74 -12.29 -3.27 19.27
N ARG A 75 -11.47 -3.99 20.02
CA ARG A 75 -10.36 -3.39 20.79
C ARG A 75 -9.34 -2.73 19.87
N TYR A 76 -8.99 -3.37 18.75
CA TYR A 76 -8.08 -2.80 17.76
C TYR A 76 -8.67 -1.54 17.10
N LEU A 77 -9.96 -1.58 16.74
CA LEU A 77 -10.68 -0.44 16.16
C LEU A 77 -10.81 0.74 17.15
N ASP A 78 -11.10 0.46 18.42
CA ASP A 78 -11.18 1.49 19.48
C ASP A 78 -9.84 2.20 19.68
N VAL A 79 -8.74 1.45 19.65
CA VAL A 79 -7.39 2.04 19.79
C VAL A 79 -7.04 2.91 18.59
N SER A 80 -7.42 2.48 17.37
CA SER A 80 -7.19 3.25 16.15
C SER A 80 -8.07 4.52 16.10
N ALA A 81 -9.36 4.41 16.41
CA ALA A 81 -10.32 5.51 16.38
C ALA A 81 -10.07 6.59 17.46
N LYS A 82 -9.60 6.19 18.65
CA LYS A 82 -9.32 7.11 19.76
C LYS A 82 -7.94 7.76 19.68
N GLY A 83 -7.19 7.53 18.60
CA GLY A 83 -5.93 8.20 18.26
C GLY A 83 -4.96 8.28 19.43
N SER A 84 -4.29 7.17 19.75
CA SER A 84 -3.30 7.09 20.84
C SER A 84 -3.77 7.77 22.13
N SER A 85 -4.80 7.22 22.76
CA SER A 85 -5.04 7.49 24.18
C SER A 85 -5.03 6.16 24.90
N THR A 86 -4.03 6.02 25.77
CA THR A 86 -4.00 5.06 26.87
C THR A 86 -5.41 4.64 27.27
N LEU A 87 -5.86 3.46 26.83
CA LEU A 87 -7.01 2.84 27.45
C LEU A 87 -6.56 2.54 28.87
N ALA A 88 -7.02 3.35 29.83
CA ALA A 88 -6.64 3.35 31.24
C ALA A 88 -6.95 2.03 31.98
N ASN A 89 -7.35 0.99 31.26
CA ASN A 89 -7.77 -0.27 31.80
C ASN A 89 -7.17 -1.38 30.93
N ASN A 90 -6.10 -2.01 31.43
CA ASN A 90 -5.54 -3.31 31.01
C ASN A 90 -4.37 -3.27 30.01
N ASP A 91 -3.14 -3.11 30.55
CA ASP A 91 -1.81 -3.72 30.26
C ASP A 91 -1.39 -4.21 28.85
N ILE A 92 -2.11 -3.86 27.79
CA ILE A 92 -1.76 -4.21 26.42
C ILE A 92 -1.62 -2.92 25.61
N SER A 93 -0.37 -2.50 25.43
CA SER A 93 0.00 -1.40 24.54
C SER A 93 -0.20 -1.83 23.09
N ILE A 94 -1.42 -1.71 22.57
CA ILE A 94 -1.69 -1.87 21.14
C ILE A 94 -1.19 -0.60 20.46
N ALA A 95 -0.25 -0.75 19.52
CA ALA A 95 0.19 0.35 18.69
C ALA A 95 -0.98 0.83 17.82
N PRO A 96 -1.03 2.12 17.44
CA PRO A 96 -2.01 2.59 16.46
C PRO A 96 -1.82 1.80 15.16
N ILE A 97 -2.85 1.03 14.79
CA ILE A 97 -2.86 0.24 13.54
C ILE A 97 -3.60 0.99 12.44
N ASN A 98 -3.22 0.75 11.18
CA ASN A 98 -4.03 1.17 10.05
C ASN A 98 -5.22 0.23 9.89
N VAL A 99 -6.43 0.76 9.99
CA VAL A 99 -7.66 -0.03 9.84
C VAL A 99 -7.87 -0.52 8.40
N ASN A 100 -7.35 0.21 7.42
CA ASN A 100 -7.39 -0.10 5.99
C ASN A 100 -6.17 -0.92 5.56
N CYS A 101 -5.58 -1.72 6.45
CA CYS A 101 -4.49 -2.62 6.10
C CYS A 101 -4.98 -3.75 5.18
N LEU A 102 -4.05 -4.25 4.35
CA LEU A 102 -4.32 -5.30 3.36
C LEU A 102 -3.53 -6.57 3.71
N ASP A 103 -4.16 -7.73 3.55
CA ASP A 103 -3.51 -9.04 3.61
C ASP A 103 -2.46 -9.18 2.47
N PRO A 104 -1.50 -10.13 2.48
CA PRO A 104 -0.59 -10.36 1.34
C PRO A 104 -1.30 -10.76 0.04
N LEU A 105 -2.61 -11.04 0.10
CA LEU A 105 -3.48 -11.25 -1.05
C LEU A 105 -4.17 -9.96 -1.54
N GLY A 106 -3.89 -8.82 -0.92
CA GLY A 106 -4.51 -7.53 -1.24
C GLY A 106 -5.95 -7.37 -0.72
N ARG A 107 -6.40 -8.19 0.24
CA ARG A 107 -7.76 -8.11 0.81
C ARG A 107 -7.79 -7.22 2.03
N SER A 108 -8.76 -6.31 2.10
CA SER A 108 -9.04 -5.53 3.30
C SER A 108 -9.84 -6.35 4.33
N ALA A 109 -9.84 -5.90 5.59
CA ALA A 109 -10.65 -6.50 6.66
C ALA A 109 -12.14 -6.62 6.27
N LEU A 110 -12.66 -5.61 5.55
CA LEU A 110 -14.06 -5.60 5.12
C LEU A 110 -14.33 -6.66 4.04
N LEU A 111 -13.42 -6.84 3.08
CA LEU A 111 -13.53 -7.90 2.07
C LEU A 111 -13.49 -9.28 2.71
N ILE A 112 -12.59 -9.49 3.67
CA ILE A 112 -12.52 -10.74 4.43
C ILE A 112 -13.85 -11.00 5.14
N ALA A 113 -14.41 -9.99 5.83
CA ALA A 113 -15.69 -10.15 6.51
C ALA A 113 -16.85 -10.50 5.57
N ILE A 114 -16.85 -9.97 4.33
CA ILE A 114 -17.82 -10.29 3.28
C ILE A 114 -17.63 -11.72 2.77
N GLU A 115 -16.40 -12.12 2.43
CA GLU A 115 -16.09 -13.49 1.94
C GLU A 115 -16.49 -14.59 2.93
N TYR A 116 -16.43 -14.30 4.24
CA TYR A 116 -16.85 -15.19 5.31
C TYR A 116 -18.31 -15.00 5.74
N GLU A 117 -19.08 -14.17 5.03
CA GLU A 117 -20.49 -13.86 5.28
C GLU A 117 -20.80 -13.45 6.73
N ASN A 118 -19.84 -12.81 7.41
CA ASN A 118 -20.00 -12.41 8.80
C ASN A 118 -20.63 -11.01 8.89
N ILE A 119 -21.97 -10.98 8.86
CA ILE A 119 -22.76 -9.73 8.87
C ILE A 119 -22.46 -8.87 10.09
N GLU A 120 -22.34 -9.45 11.27
CA GLU A 120 -22.04 -8.69 12.50
C GLU A 120 -20.66 -8.00 12.43
N MET A 121 -19.66 -8.67 11.86
CA MET A 121 -18.33 -8.11 11.63
C MET A 121 -18.37 -6.97 10.61
N ILE A 122 -19.16 -7.12 9.55
CA ILE A 122 -19.36 -6.07 8.54
C ILE A 122 -19.98 -4.83 9.20
N GLU A 123 -21.06 -4.99 9.97
CA GLU A 123 -21.69 -3.89 10.69
C GLU A 123 -20.73 -3.20 11.66
N LEU A 124 -19.91 -3.98 12.38
CA LEU A 124 -18.88 -3.43 13.25
C LEU A 124 -17.88 -2.60 12.46
N LEU A 125 -17.33 -3.12 11.36
CA LEU A 125 -16.36 -2.39 10.53
C LEU A 125 -16.97 -1.11 9.94
N LEU A 126 -18.21 -1.16 9.45
CA LEU A 126 -18.92 0.01 8.92
C LEU A 126 -19.13 1.09 9.98
N ASN A 127 -19.44 0.71 11.22
CA ASN A 127 -19.60 1.66 12.33
C ASN A 127 -18.31 2.41 12.69
N TYR A 128 -17.14 1.86 12.35
CA TYR A 128 -15.84 2.50 12.56
C TYR A 128 -15.32 3.21 11.29
N ASN A 129 -16.17 3.43 10.28
CA ASN A 129 -15.84 4.17 9.05
C ASN A 129 -14.63 3.62 8.29
N VAL A 130 -14.50 2.28 8.22
CA VAL A 130 -13.51 1.61 7.36
C VAL A 130 -13.77 1.94 5.89
N ASP A 131 -12.71 2.02 5.09
CA ASP A 131 -12.84 2.32 3.66
C ASP A 131 -13.66 1.24 2.94
N THR A 132 -14.77 1.64 2.36
CA THR A 132 -15.70 0.76 1.64
C THR A 132 -15.49 0.79 0.14
N GLY A 133 -14.58 1.63 -0.38
CA GLY A 133 -14.44 1.87 -1.83
C GLY A 133 -14.19 0.59 -2.62
N GLU A 134 -13.21 -0.21 -2.18
CA GLU A 134 -12.88 -1.48 -2.85
C GLU A 134 -13.92 -2.58 -2.56
N ALA A 135 -14.52 -2.56 -1.36
CA ALA A 135 -15.52 -3.54 -0.96
C ALA A 135 -16.82 -3.43 -1.78
N ILE A 136 -17.28 -2.21 -2.06
CA ILE A 136 -18.45 -1.96 -2.91
C ILE A 136 -18.18 -2.43 -4.34
N LEU A 137 -16.99 -2.14 -4.87
CA LEU A 137 -16.64 -2.57 -6.22
C LEU A 137 -16.66 -4.10 -6.36
N ARG A 138 -16.08 -4.83 -5.39
CA ARG A 138 -16.15 -6.30 -5.40
C ARG A 138 -17.56 -6.85 -5.19
N ALA A 139 -18.35 -6.24 -4.30
CA ALA A 139 -19.73 -6.69 -4.07
C ALA A 139 -20.58 -6.61 -5.34
N ILE A 140 -20.39 -5.55 -6.16
CA ILE A 140 -21.06 -5.41 -7.45
C ILE A 140 -20.60 -6.47 -8.45
N ASP A 141 -19.29 -6.73 -8.53
CA ASP A 141 -18.74 -7.76 -9.43
C ASP A 141 -19.26 -9.17 -9.07
N GLU A 142 -19.46 -9.47 -7.78
CA GLU A 142 -20.03 -10.75 -7.34
C GLU A 142 -21.53 -10.88 -7.63
N GLU A 143 -22.31 -9.79 -7.56
CA GLU A 143 -23.74 -9.77 -7.89
C GLU A 143 -24.01 -9.98 -9.39
N PHE A 144 -23.05 -9.70 -10.27
CA PHE A 144 -23.21 -9.75 -11.73
C PHE A 144 -22.82 -11.09 -12.40
N VAL A 145 -22.61 -12.15 -11.61
CA VAL A 145 -22.23 -13.50 -12.10
C VAL A 145 -23.42 -14.50 -12.10
N GLU A 146 -24.65 -14.03 -11.91
CA GLU A 146 -25.89 -14.80 -12.21
C GLU A 146 -26.54 -14.44 -13.55
#